data_AF-A0A961CZ65-F1
#
_entry.id   AF-A0A961CZ65-F1
#
_cell.length_a   1.000
_cell.length_b   1.000
_cell.length_c   1.000
_cell.angle_alpha   90.00
_cell.angle_beta   90.00
_cell.angle_gamma   90.00
#
_symmetry.space_group_name_H-M   'P 1'
#
loop_
_entity.id
_entity.type
_entity.pdbx_description
1 polymer ?
#
loop_
_entity_poly.entity_id
_entity_poly.type
_entity_poly.pdbx_seq_one_letter_code
_entity_poly.pdbx_strand_id
1 'polypeptide(L)'
;MPAESVPGSGEPPEVVGHQLVVCAGPDELAATAARHVAAAASECVASHGSFDIAVSGGHTPWAMFAALRSMSVPWESVVVHQVDERFVALDDPDRNLAHLRAALEGVDATVVPMPVGDLESSDL
;
A
#
# COMPACT_ATOMS: atom_id res chain seq x y z
N MET A 1 32.95 -36.14 5.87
CA MET A 1 32.30 -34.96 5.26
C MET A 1 32.57 -33.78 6.18
N PRO A 2 33.35 -32.76 5.80
CA PRO A 2 33.45 -31.55 6.61
C PRO A 2 32.14 -30.77 6.49
N ALA A 3 31.69 -30.17 7.59
CA ALA A 3 30.51 -29.33 7.65
C ALA A 3 30.75 -28.04 6.85
N GLU A 4 29.83 -27.69 5.95
CA GLU A 4 29.82 -26.40 5.27
C GLU A 4 29.57 -25.28 6.29
N SER A 5 30.40 -24.23 6.23
CA SER A 5 30.21 -23.00 6.99
C SER A 5 28.97 -22.27 6.47
N VAL A 6 28.01 -21.99 7.35
CA VAL A 6 26.86 -21.13 7.03
C VAL A 6 27.35 -19.68 6.87
N PRO A 7 27.23 -19.05 5.69
CA PRO A 7 27.52 -17.63 5.54
C PRO A 7 26.28 -16.83 6.00
N GLY A 8 26.49 -15.89 6.92
CA GLY A 8 25.41 -14.99 7.34
C GLY A 8 25.43 -14.58 8.81
N SER A 9 26.59 -14.24 9.37
CA SER A 9 26.63 -13.42 10.57
C SER A 9 26.39 -11.96 10.18
N GLY A 10 25.16 -11.67 9.70
CA GLY A 10 24.67 -10.31 9.58
C GLY A 10 24.40 -9.75 10.97
N GLU A 11 24.70 -8.48 11.17
CA GLU A 11 24.28 -7.72 12.35
C GLU A 11 22.76 -7.90 12.55
N PRO A 12 22.26 -8.13 13.79
CA PRO A 12 20.83 -8.21 14.01
C PRO A 12 20.17 -6.97 13.40
N PRO A 13 19.02 -7.11 12.72
CA PRO A 13 18.34 -5.95 12.15
C PRO A 13 18.14 -4.93 13.27
N GLU A 14 18.46 -3.67 12.96
CA GLU A 14 18.30 -2.55 13.86
C GLU A 14 16.89 -2.60 14.48
N VAL A 15 16.79 -2.44 15.80
CA VAL A 15 15.50 -2.42 16.49
C VAL A 15 14.77 -1.16 16.05
N VAL A 16 13.88 -1.31 15.07
CA VAL A 16 12.99 -0.24 14.62
C VAL A 16 12.06 0.12 15.78
N GLY A 17 12.15 1.35 16.27
CA GLY A 17 11.24 1.86 17.30
C GLY A 17 9.79 1.85 16.81
N HIS A 18 8.84 1.67 17.74
CA HIS A 18 7.42 1.83 17.43
C HIS A 18 6.97 3.26 17.69
N GLN A 19 6.20 3.83 16.76
CA GLN A 19 5.54 5.12 16.94
C GLN A 19 4.02 4.93 17.02
N LEU A 20 3.40 5.47 18.08
CA LEU A 20 1.95 5.56 18.21
C LEU A 20 1.51 7.00 18.00
N VAL A 21 0.58 7.22 17.08
CA VAL A 21 -0.05 8.51 16.83
C VAL A 21 -1.55 8.38 17.09
N VAL A 22 -2.10 9.24 17.95
CA VAL A 22 -3.53 9.28 18.28
C VAL A 22 -4.14 10.50 17.61
N CYS A 23 -5.19 10.27 16.82
CA CYS A 23 -5.97 11.32 16.16
C CYS A 23 -7.36 11.41 16.81
N ALA A 24 -8.01 12.57 16.74
CA ALA A 24 -9.32 12.79 17.35
C ALA A 24 -10.47 12.03 16.64
N GLY A 25 -10.26 11.62 15.37
CA GLY A 25 -11.25 10.86 14.62
C GLY A 25 -10.76 10.40 13.24
N PRO A 26 -11.63 9.73 12.47
CA PRO A 26 -11.29 9.13 11.17
C PRO A 26 -10.75 10.12 10.13
N ASP A 27 -11.32 11.32 10.04
CA ASP A 27 -10.89 12.32 9.06
C ASP A 27 -9.48 12.85 9.37
N GLU A 28 -9.20 13.13 10.63
CA GLU A 28 -7.86 13.55 11.07
C GLU A 28 -6.85 12.41 10.91
N LEU A 29 -7.26 11.17 11.18
CA LEU A 29 -6.43 9.98 10.93
C LEU A 29 -6.06 9.87 9.45
N ALA A 30 -7.03 9.97 8.55
CA ALA A 30 -6.81 9.91 7.10
C ALA A 30 -5.86 11.03 6.62
N ALA A 31 -6.08 12.27 7.07
CA ALA A 31 -5.21 13.39 6.73
C ALA A 31 -3.79 13.24 7.29
N THR A 32 -3.65 12.69 8.50
CA THR A 32 -2.36 12.44 9.15
C THR A 32 -1.58 11.33 8.44
N ALA A 33 -2.25 10.22 8.13
CA ALA A 33 -1.66 9.14 7.35
C ALA A 33 -1.25 9.61 5.96
N ALA A 34 -2.07 10.43 5.28
CA ALA A 34 -1.73 10.99 3.97
C ALA A 34 -0.46 11.85 4.03
N ARG A 35 -0.33 12.75 5.03
CA ARG A 35 0.90 13.53 5.21
C ARG A 35 2.13 12.66 5.44
N HIS A 36 1.98 11.59 6.23
CA HIS A 36 3.06 10.65 6.50
C HIS A 36 3.50 9.92 5.23
N VAL A 37 2.55 9.41 4.45
CA VAL A 37 2.82 8.73 3.17
C VAL A 37 3.41 9.70 2.14
N ALA A 38 2.93 10.95 2.05
CA ALA A 38 3.49 11.94 1.13
C ALA A 38 4.97 12.24 1.43
N ALA A 39 5.31 12.37 2.71
CA ALA A 39 6.69 12.58 3.15
C ALA A 39 7.57 11.37 2.80
N ALA A 40 7.12 10.16 3.15
CA ALA A 40 7.83 8.92 2.85
C ALA A 40 8.02 8.71 1.33
N ALA A 41 6.99 8.98 0.54
CA ALA A 41 7.05 8.89 -0.92
C ALA A 41 8.07 9.87 -1.50
N SER A 42 8.05 11.12 -1.05
CA SER A 42 9.00 12.14 -1.51
C SER A 42 10.45 11.78 -1.16
N GLU A 43 10.69 11.32 0.07
CA GLU A 43 12.01 10.90 0.52
C GLU A 43 12.51 9.66 -0.22
N CYS A 44 11.66 8.63 -0.36
CA CYS A 44 12.02 7.38 -1.00
C CYS A 44 12.30 7.58 -2.50
N VAL A 45 11.46 8.34 -3.21
CA VAL A 45 11.69 8.63 -4.63
C VAL A 45 12.97 9.45 -4.83
N ALA A 46 13.24 10.43 -3.96
CA ALA A 46 14.47 11.21 -4.05
C ALA A 46 15.75 10.36 -3.85
N SER A 47 15.66 9.30 -3.04
CA SER A 47 16.81 8.46 -2.67
C SER A 47 16.96 7.19 -3.52
N HIS A 48 15.84 6.59 -3.96
CA HIS A 48 15.80 5.28 -4.62
C HIS A 48 15.13 5.31 -5.99
N GLY A 49 14.47 6.41 -6.37
CA GLY A 49 13.78 6.57 -7.65
C GLY A 49 12.36 5.97 -7.71
N SER A 50 11.93 5.24 -6.69
CA SER A 50 10.56 4.72 -6.57
C SER A 50 10.08 4.68 -5.13
N PHE A 51 8.76 4.59 -4.95
CA PHE A 51 8.13 4.36 -3.65
C PHE A 51 7.04 3.29 -3.78
N ASP A 52 7.25 2.18 -3.07
CA ASP A 52 6.32 1.06 -3.01
C ASP A 52 5.53 1.10 -1.70
N ILE A 53 4.21 1.01 -1.78
CA ILE A 53 3.33 0.93 -0.62
C ILE A 53 2.37 -0.25 -0.75
N ALA A 54 2.28 -1.04 0.31
CA ALA A 54 1.36 -2.17 0.41
C ALA A 54 0.15 -1.74 1.24
N VAL A 55 -1.06 -1.91 0.70
CA VAL A 55 -2.31 -1.47 1.33
C VAL A 55 -3.34 -2.59 1.35
N SER A 56 -4.01 -2.72 2.50
CA SER A 56 -5.21 -3.53 2.62
C SER A 56 -6.43 -2.74 2.17
N GLY A 57 -7.56 -3.44 2.03
CA GLY A 57 -8.86 -2.83 1.93
C GLY A 57 -9.30 -2.06 3.17
N GLY A 58 -10.43 -1.38 3.05
CA GLY A 58 -11.14 -0.73 4.14
C GLY A 58 -11.22 0.79 4.02
N HIS A 59 -12.16 1.38 4.76
CA HIS A 59 -12.49 2.81 4.66
C HIS A 59 -11.29 3.74 4.96
N THR A 60 -10.41 3.36 5.89
CA THR A 60 -9.30 4.22 6.31
C THR A 60 -8.24 4.41 5.21
N PRO A 61 -7.71 3.35 4.56
CA PRO A 61 -6.85 3.51 3.37
C PRO A 61 -7.50 4.34 2.25
N TRP A 62 -8.79 4.15 1.97
CA TRP A 62 -9.49 4.91 0.91
C TRP A 62 -9.58 6.40 1.22
N ALA A 63 -9.97 6.75 2.44
CA ALA A 63 -10.01 8.14 2.89
C ALA A 63 -8.61 8.78 2.89
N MET A 64 -7.58 8.01 3.27
CA MET A 64 -6.19 8.46 3.24
C MET A 64 -5.73 8.75 1.80
N PHE A 65 -5.97 7.86 0.83
CA PHE A 65 -5.60 8.12 -0.57
C PHE A 65 -6.39 9.30 -1.15
N ALA A 66 -7.67 9.43 -0.84
CA ALA A 66 -8.46 10.58 -1.26
C ALA A 66 -7.85 11.91 -0.78
N ALA A 67 -7.37 11.98 0.47
CA ALA A 67 -6.64 13.13 0.99
C ALA A 67 -5.25 13.29 0.34
N LEU A 68 -4.53 12.19 0.12
CA LEU A 68 -3.19 12.17 -0.47
C LEU A 68 -3.16 12.72 -1.90
N ARG A 69 -4.20 12.45 -2.70
CA ARG A 69 -4.36 13.01 -4.06
C ARG A 69 -4.29 14.53 -4.12
N SER A 70 -4.67 15.19 -3.03
CA SER A 70 -4.63 16.66 -2.94
C SER A 70 -3.26 17.21 -2.54
N MET A 71 -2.25 16.34 -2.37
CA MET A 71 -0.90 16.68 -1.95
C MET A 71 0.09 16.52 -3.12
N SER A 72 1.25 17.15 -2.99
CA SER A 72 2.36 16.95 -3.93
C SER A 72 3.02 15.60 -3.68
N VAL A 73 2.79 14.63 -4.56
CA VAL A 73 3.37 13.29 -4.54
C VAL A 73 3.91 12.98 -5.94
N PRO A 74 5.11 12.38 -6.06
CA PRO A 74 5.68 11.96 -7.35
C PRO A 74 4.98 10.69 -7.87
N TRP A 75 3.71 10.80 -8.25
CA TRP A 75 2.82 9.66 -8.55
C TRP A 75 3.38 8.68 -9.58
N GLU A 76 4.04 9.16 -10.63
CA GLU A 76 4.66 8.34 -11.68
C GLU A 76 5.70 7.33 -11.14
N SER A 77 6.25 7.61 -9.96
CA SER A 77 7.23 6.77 -9.26
C SER A 77 6.62 5.98 -8.10
N VAL A 78 5.30 6.01 -7.92
CA VAL A 78 4.59 5.31 -6.85
C VAL A 78 3.99 4.00 -7.38
N VAL A 79 4.23 2.92 -6.64
CA VAL A 79 3.63 1.60 -6.87
C VAL A 79 2.78 1.22 -5.66
N VAL A 80 1.49 1.00 -5.88
CA VAL A 80 0.54 0.60 -4.85
C VAL A 80 0.20 -0.89 -5.00
N HIS A 81 0.60 -1.68 -4.02
CA HIS A 81 0.35 -3.12 -3.95
C HIS A 81 -0.89 -3.39 -3.10
N GLN A 82 -1.90 -4.01 -3.68
CA GLN A 82 -3.06 -4.50 -2.93
C GLN A 82 -2.72 -5.83 -2.26
N VAL A 83 -2.85 -5.91 -0.92
CA VAL A 83 -2.43 -7.12 -0.16
C VAL A 83 -3.55 -8.12 0.09
N ASP A 84 -4.81 -7.69 0.05
CA ASP A 84 -5.99 -8.54 0.25
C ASP A 84 -7.11 -8.18 -0.72
N GLU A 85 -7.98 -9.14 -1.01
CA GLU A 85 -9.14 -8.96 -1.86
C GLU A 85 -10.28 -9.87 -1.40
N ARG A 86 -11.52 -9.46 -1.66
CA ARG A 86 -12.72 -10.26 -1.46
C ARG A 86 -12.84 -11.29 -2.59
N PHE A 87 -13.05 -12.54 -2.22
CA PHE A 87 -13.33 -13.63 -3.16
C PHE A 87 -14.82 -13.64 -3.49
N VAL A 88 -15.22 -12.72 -4.37
CA VAL A 88 -16.58 -12.47 -4.87
C VAL A 88 -16.53 -12.26 -6.39
N ALA A 89 -17.69 -12.10 -7.05
CA ALA A 89 -17.78 -11.88 -8.49
C ALA A 89 -16.92 -10.67 -8.94
N LEU A 90 -16.40 -10.71 -10.18
CA LEU A 90 -15.40 -9.73 -10.61
C LEU A 90 -15.91 -8.28 -10.62
N ASP A 91 -17.21 -8.08 -10.84
CA ASP A 91 -17.91 -6.80 -10.90
C ASP A 91 -18.57 -6.41 -9.56
N ASP A 92 -18.36 -7.19 -8.51
CA ASP A 92 -18.92 -6.92 -7.20
C ASP A 92 -18.35 -5.61 -6.62
N PRO A 93 -19.21 -4.67 -6.18
CA PRO A 93 -18.78 -3.38 -5.67
C PRO A 93 -17.99 -3.47 -4.36
N ASP A 94 -18.07 -4.56 -3.60
CA ASP A 94 -17.35 -4.75 -2.34
C ASP A 94 -15.88 -5.16 -2.55
N ARG A 95 -15.42 -5.34 -3.80
CA ARG A 95 -14.02 -5.62 -4.09
C ARG A 95 -13.12 -4.44 -3.77
N ASN A 96 -12.04 -4.73 -3.06
CA ASN A 96 -11.03 -3.75 -2.66
C ASN A 96 -10.41 -3.05 -3.88
N LEU A 97 -10.22 -3.75 -5.00
CA LEU A 97 -9.65 -3.16 -6.21
C LEU A 97 -10.51 -2.03 -6.79
N ALA A 98 -11.84 -2.17 -6.75
CA ALA A 98 -12.75 -1.13 -7.24
C ALA A 98 -12.61 0.15 -6.40
N HIS A 99 -12.60 0.01 -5.08
CA HIS A 99 -12.39 1.12 -4.16
C HIS A 99 -11.00 1.75 -4.28
N LEU A 100 -9.95 0.94 -4.41
CA LEU A 100 -8.58 1.44 -4.58
C LEU A 100 -8.45 2.30 -5.84
N ARG A 101 -9.01 1.84 -6.96
CA ARG A 101 -9.01 2.60 -8.22
C ARG A 101 -9.76 3.92 -8.10
N ALA A 102 -10.92 3.93 -7.45
CA ALA A 102 -11.66 5.17 -7.19
C ALA A 102 -10.88 6.13 -6.28
N ALA A 103 -10.18 5.60 -5.27
CA ALA A 103 -9.38 6.41 -4.34
C ALA A 103 -8.13 7.02 -5.01
N LEU A 104 -7.61 6.38 -6.07
CA LEU A 104 -6.48 6.81 -6.89
C LEU A 104 -6.90 7.49 -8.21
N GLU A 105 -8.19 7.75 -8.42
CA GLU A 105 -8.65 8.37 -9.66
C GLU A 105 -7.96 9.73 -9.87
N GLY A 106 -7.42 9.95 -11.07
CA GLY A 106 -6.78 11.19 -11.49
C GLY A 106 -5.28 11.31 -11.15
N VAL A 107 -4.67 10.29 -10.55
CA VAL A 107 -3.22 10.26 -10.32
C VAL A 107 -2.54 9.16 -11.12
N ASP A 108 -1.28 9.38 -11.51
CA ASP A 108 -0.51 8.45 -12.35
C ASP A 108 0.31 7.47 -11.52
N ALA A 109 -0.36 6.69 -10.66
CA ALA A 109 0.27 5.66 -9.85
C ALA A 109 0.14 4.28 -10.51
N THR A 110 1.18 3.46 -10.40
CA THR A 110 1.08 2.05 -10.80
C THR A 110 0.32 1.27 -9.73
N VAL A 111 -0.74 0.55 -10.11
CA VAL A 111 -1.49 -0.32 -9.20
C VAL A 111 -1.18 -1.78 -9.52
N VAL A 112 -0.70 -2.52 -8.51
CA VAL A 112 -0.48 -3.97 -8.56
C VAL A 112 -1.61 -4.65 -7.79
N PRO A 113 -2.66 -5.14 -8.48
CA PRO A 113 -3.80 -5.76 -7.82
C PRO A 113 -3.45 -7.15 -7.29
N MET A 114 -4.14 -7.57 -6.22
CA MET A 114 -4.07 -8.95 -5.74
C MET A 114 -4.74 -9.87 -6.79
N PRO A 115 -4.06 -10.91 -7.30
CA PRO A 115 -4.64 -11.80 -8.29
C PRO A 115 -5.74 -12.63 -7.64
N VAL A 116 -6.99 -12.35 -8.02
CA VAL A 116 -8.16 -13.14 -7.64
C VAL A 116 -8.91 -13.53 -8.90
N GLY A 117 -9.00 -14.84 -9.12
CA GLY A 117 -9.73 -15.44 -10.24
C GLY A 117 -11.24 -15.28 -10.13
N ASP A 118 -11.95 -15.64 -11.19
CA ASP A 118 -13.41 -15.57 -11.23
C ASP A 118 -14.03 -16.74 -10.44
N LEU A 119 -15.06 -16.46 -9.65
CA LEU A 119 -15.87 -17.49 -9.02
C LEU A 119 -16.74 -18.24 -10.04
N GLU A 120 -17.08 -17.60 -11.16
CA GLU A 120 -17.92 -18.20 -12.20
C GLU A 120 -17.12 -19.05 -13.20
N SER A 121 -15.78 -18.96 -13.19
CA SER A 121 -14.96 -19.93 -13.93
C SER A 121 -14.94 -21.25 -13.15
N SER A 122 -15.76 -22.21 -13.59
CA SER A 122 -15.80 -23.58 -13.08
C SER A 122 -14.55 -24.40 -13.45
N ASP A 123 -13.37 -23.80 -13.37
CA ASP A 123 -12.09 -24.46 -13.57
C ASP A 123 -11.45 -24.76 -12.20
N LEU A 124 -12.14 -25.61 -11.43
CA LEU A 124 -11.57 -26.40 -10.34
C LEU A 124 -11.90 -27.89 -10.56
#